data_AF-A0A9N9DYM5-F1
#
_entry.id   AF-A0A9N9DYM5-F1
#
_cell.length_a   1.000
_cell.length_b   1.000
_cell.length_c   1.000
_cell.angle_alpha   90.00
_cell.angle_beta   90.00
_cell.angle_gamma   90.00
#
_symmetry.space_group_name_H-M   'P 1'
#
loop_
_entity.id
_entity.type
_entity.pdbx_description
1 polymer ?
#
loop_
_entity_poly.entity_id
_entity_poly.type
_entity_poly.pdbx_seq_one_letter_code
_entity_poly.pdbx_strand_id
1 'polypeptide(L)'
;NIDHYATFQSVYGIETTEEHRLTYMQSQANVESIPKSILVVGKIRDYIYCEDCGKRRCVYSDKSLTYEEQEDYQQALNSYSYSCGAPIFPDDHYLKEVVFVQREDLVTPPQSLKERFKQIYPLCEGCQENGKEFYTKGEIKTNRHSIKRHKHK
;
A
#
# COMPACT_ATOMS: atom_id res chain seq x y z
N ASN A 1 -32.39 38.08 32.01
CA ASN A 1 -31.80 36.74 32.16
C ASN A 1 -31.02 36.45 30.89
N ILE A 2 -29.73 36.82 30.85
CA ILE A 2 -28.88 36.87 29.64
C ILE A 2 -27.86 35.71 29.61
N ASP A 3 -27.81 34.88 30.65
CA ASP A 3 -26.83 33.80 30.82
C ASP A 3 -27.27 32.43 30.26
N HIS A 4 -28.01 32.42 29.14
CA HIS A 4 -28.44 31.15 28.54
C HIS A 4 -27.48 30.57 27.49
N TYR A 5 -26.50 31.36 27.03
CA TYR A 5 -25.59 30.94 25.97
C TYR A 5 -24.14 31.01 26.41
N ALA A 6 -23.41 29.92 26.18
CA ALA A 6 -21.99 29.86 26.38
C ALA A 6 -21.25 30.79 25.39
N THR A 7 -20.15 31.38 25.84
CA THR A 7 -19.34 32.29 25.01
C THR A 7 -18.58 31.54 23.92
N PHE A 8 -18.35 32.18 22.77
CA PHE A 8 -17.62 31.60 21.64
C PHE A 8 -16.26 30.99 22.05
N GLN A 9 -15.51 31.69 22.91
CA GLN A 9 -14.24 31.22 23.45
C GLN A 9 -14.37 29.92 24.25
N SER A 10 -15.46 29.76 25.01
CA SER A 10 -15.70 28.51 25.76
C SER A 10 -16.12 27.33 24.87
N VAL A 11 -16.65 27.58 23.67
CA VAL A 11 -17.07 26.53 22.74
C VAL A 11 -15.94 26.13 21.80
N TYR A 12 -15.10 27.08 21.36
CA TYR A 12 -14.10 26.88 20.31
C TYR A 12 -12.66 27.24 20.68
N GLY A 13 -12.40 27.75 21.90
CA GLY A 13 -11.08 28.20 22.33
C GLY A 13 -10.16 27.11 22.88
N ILE A 14 -10.50 25.84 22.69
CA ILE A 14 -9.64 24.70 23.07
C ILE A 14 -8.63 24.49 21.94
N GLU A 15 -7.36 24.30 22.28
CA GLU A 15 -6.33 23.94 21.30
C GLU A 15 -6.72 22.63 20.59
N THR A 16 -7.04 22.73 19.31
CA THR A 16 -7.35 21.56 18.50
C THR A 16 -6.07 20.86 18.10
N THR A 17 -5.89 19.63 18.55
CA THR A 17 -4.81 18.74 18.10
C THR A 17 -5.29 17.98 16.86
N GLU A 18 -4.45 17.93 15.84
CA GLU A 18 -4.75 17.23 14.56
C GLU A 18 -4.58 15.70 14.67
N GLU A 19 -4.47 15.16 15.88
CA GLU A 19 -4.21 13.75 16.17
C GLU A 19 -5.34 12.80 15.71
N HIS A 20 -6.52 13.35 15.42
CA HIS A 20 -7.68 12.60 14.95
C HIS A 20 -8.07 12.89 13.50
N ARG A 21 -7.28 13.67 12.76
CA ARG A 21 -7.45 13.80 11.31
C ARG A 21 -6.92 12.55 10.60
N LEU A 22 -7.72 11.48 10.61
CA LEU A 22 -7.43 10.24 9.89
C LEU A 22 -7.03 10.51 8.43
N THR A 23 -7.70 11.45 7.75
CA THR A 23 -7.40 11.83 6.37
C THR A 23 -6.03 12.49 6.17
N TYR A 24 -5.53 13.24 7.16
CA TYR A 24 -4.20 13.87 7.10
C TYR A 24 -3.08 12.86 7.37
N MET A 25 -3.28 11.92 8.29
CA MET A 25 -2.31 10.84 8.54
C MET A 25 -2.29 9.82 7.39
N GLN A 26 -3.45 9.55 6.78
CA GLN A 26 -3.56 8.66 5.60
C GLN A 26 -2.85 9.24 4.37
N SER A 27 -2.80 10.56 4.18
CA SER A 27 -2.11 11.15 3.02
C SER A 27 -0.59 11.12 3.14
N GLN A 28 -0.03 11.11 4.35
CA GLN A 28 1.42 10.99 4.58
C GLN A 28 1.91 9.53 4.58
N ALA A 29 1.05 8.58 4.95
CA ALA A 29 1.36 7.14 4.92
C ALA A 29 1.13 6.49 3.54
N ASN A 30 0.35 7.12 2.67
CA ASN A 30 0.17 6.72 1.29
C ASN A 30 1.26 7.35 0.42
N VAL A 31 2.46 6.77 0.42
CA VAL A 31 3.24 6.80 -0.82
C VAL A 31 2.48 5.90 -1.79
N GLU A 32 1.49 6.48 -2.47
CA GLU A 32 0.83 5.82 -3.59
C GLU A 32 1.89 5.46 -4.60
N SER A 33 2.30 4.19 -4.65
CA SER A 33 3.29 3.75 -5.64
C SER A 33 2.72 3.73 -7.07
N ILE A 34 1.45 4.12 -7.24
CA ILE A 34 0.77 4.22 -8.53
C ILE A 34 0.18 5.64 -8.60
N PRO A 35 0.63 6.49 -9.54
CA PRO A 35 0.06 7.83 -9.69
C PRO A 35 -1.43 7.76 -10.01
N LYS A 36 -2.30 8.45 -9.23
CA LYS A 36 -3.76 8.47 -9.49
C LYS A 36 -4.12 8.85 -10.94
N SER A 37 -3.27 9.62 -11.60
CA SER A 37 -3.42 10.00 -13.01
C SER A 37 -3.48 8.83 -13.98
N ILE A 38 -2.96 7.65 -13.62
CA ILE A 38 -2.98 6.46 -14.48
C ILE A 38 -4.24 5.61 -14.31
N LEU A 39 -4.99 5.78 -13.22
CA LEU A 39 -6.17 4.97 -12.86
C LEU A 39 -7.42 5.43 -13.64
N VAL A 40 -7.28 5.62 -14.94
CA VAL A 40 -8.37 6.03 -15.85
C VAL A 40 -8.64 4.94 -16.87
N VAL A 41 -9.90 4.79 -17.28
CA VAL A 41 -10.35 3.69 -18.16
C VAL A 41 -9.52 3.60 -19.45
N GLY A 42 -9.15 4.74 -20.04
CA GLY A 42 -8.34 4.78 -21.27
C GLY A 42 -6.89 4.30 -21.13
N LYS A 43 -6.42 4.00 -19.92
CA LYS A 43 -5.09 3.46 -19.62
C LYS A 43 -5.11 1.99 -19.22
N ILE A 44 -6.29 1.36 -19.15
CA ILE A 44 -6.42 -0.07 -18.91
C ILE A 44 -5.84 -0.81 -20.12
N ARG A 45 -4.92 -1.73 -19.86
CA ARG A 45 -4.27 -2.58 -20.88
C ARG A 45 -4.73 -4.02 -20.79
N ASP A 46 -5.05 -4.49 -19.60
CA ASP A 46 -5.45 -5.87 -19.39
C ASP A 46 -6.18 -6.06 -18.05
N TYR A 47 -6.59 -7.28 -17.78
CA TYR A 47 -7.15 -7.73 -16.51
C TYR A 47 -6.40 -8.96 -16.00
N ILE A 48 -6.13 -8.97 -14.70
CA ILE A 48 -5.51 -10.11 -14.01
C ILE A 48 -6.41 -10.60 -12.88
N TYR A 49 -6.45 -11.91 -12.67
CA TYR A 49 -7.22 -12.52 -11.59
C TYR A 49 -6.28 -12.88 -10.44
N CYS A 50 -6.69 -12.58 -9.22
CA CYS A 50 -6.00 -13.06 -8.04
C CYS A 50 -6.33 -14.54 -7.81
N GLU A 51 -5.31 -15.39 -7.73
CA GLU A 51 -5.48 -16.83 -7.47
C GLU A 51 -6.02 -17.10 -6.07
N ASP A 52 -5.72 -16.24 -5.09
CA ASP A 52 -6.15 -16.44 -3.71
C ASP A 52 -7.62 -16.07 -3.45
N CYS A 53 -8.17 -15.08 -4.16
CA CYS A 53 -9.53 -14.57 -3.89
C CYS A 53 -10.43 -14.50 -5.12
N GLY A 54 -9.93 -14.84 -6.31
CA GLY A 54 -10.66 -14.78 -7.58
C GLY A 54 -11.02 -13.38 -8.07
N LYS A 55 -10.70 -12.31 -7.32
CA LYS A 55 -11.05 -10.95 -7.72
C LYS A 55 -10.24 -10.53 -8.95
N ARG A 56 -10.95 -9.95 -9.94
CA ARG A 56 -10.35 -9.34 -11.12
C ARG A 56 -9.78 -7.97 -10.78
N ARG A 57 -8.57 -7.68 -11.28
CA ARG A 57 -7.87 -6.41 -11.13
C ARG A 57 -7.57 -5.80 -12.49
N CYS A 58 -7.71 -4.49 -12.60
CA CYS A 58 -7.30 -3.76 -13.79
C CYS A 58 -5.77 -3.62 -13.83
N VAL A 59 -5.19 -3.81 -15.00
CA VAL A 59 -3.78 -3.56 -15.29
C VAL A 59 -3.68 -2.30 -16.13
N TYR A 60 -2.87 -1.35 -15.69
CA TYR A 60 -2.72 -0.02 -16.26
C TYR A 60 -1.32 0.19 -16.83
N SER A 61 -1.23 0.99 -17.89
CA SER A 61 0.02 1.59 -18.38
C SER A 61 -0.27 2.91 -19.06
N ASP A 62 0.60 3.90 -18.82
CA ASP A 62 0.47 5.25 -19.39
C ASP A 62 0.60 5.24 -20.91
N LYS A 63 1.42 4.34 -21.45
CA LYS A 63 1.58 4.13 -22.89
C LYS A 63 0.92 2.82 -23.32
N SER A 64 0.52 2.74 -24.58
CA SER A 64 0.23 1.45 -25.18
C SER A 64 1.52 0.63 -25.17
N LEU A 65 1.44 -0.64 -24.76
CA LEU A 65 2.58 -1.53 -24.78
C LEU A 65 2.97 -1.81 -26.23
N THR A 66 4.28 -1.89 -26.50
CA THR A 66 4.76 -2.41 -27.78
C THR A 66 4.46 -3.90 -27.89
N TYR A 67 4.66 -4.47 -29.08
CA TYR A 67 4.51 -5.92 -29.27
C TYR A 67 5.44 -6.72 -28.35
N GLU A 68 6.71 -6.31 -28.26
CA GLU A 68 7.71 -6.95 -27.39
C GLU A 68 7.35 -6.81 -25.89
N GLU A 69 6.94 -5.61 -25.46
CA GLU A 69 6.49 -5.38 -24.07
C GLU A 69 5.26 -6.22 -23.71
N GLN A 70 4.34 -6.40 -24.67
CA GLN A 70 3.17 -7.24 -24.50
C GLN A 70 3.55 -8.72 -24.38
N GLU A 71 4.49 -9.22 -25.19
CA GLU A 71 4.99 -10.60 -25.10
C GLU A 71 5.66 -10.87 -23.75
N ASP A 72 6.55 -9.98 -23.31
CA ASP A 72 7.25 -10.09 -22.03
C ASP A 72 6.26 -10.07 -20.85
N TYR A 73 5.24 -9.20 -20.92
CA TYR A 73 4.18 -9.17 -19.93
C TYR A 73 3.38 -10.47 -19.89
N GLN A 74 2.98 -11.02 -21.04
CA GLN A 74 2.26 -12.30 -21.09
C GLN A 74 3.12 -13.47 -20.60
N GLN A 75 4.42 -13.47 -20.91
CA GLN A 75 5.35 -14.47 -20.39
C GLN A 75 5.46 -14.42 -18.85
N ALA A 76 5.52 -13.22 -18.27
CA ALA A 76 5.50 -13.05 -16.83
C ALA A 76 4.21 -13.59 -16.22
N LEU A 77 3.04 -13.27 -16.80
CA LEU A 77 1.76 -13.80 -16.31
C LEU A 77 1.66 -15.32 -16.38
N ASN A 78 2.09 -15.93 -17.49
CA ASN A 78 1.98 -17.38 -17.69
C ASN A 78 2.82 -18.20 -16.69
N SER A 79 3.85 -17.58 -16.11
CA SER A 79 4.73 -18.22 -15.13
C SER A 79 4.45 -17.80 -13.68
N TYR A 80 3.54 -16.84 -13.46
CA TYR A 80 3.35 -16.20 -12.17
C TYR A 80 1.91 -16.35 -11.65
N SER A 81 1.79 -16.94 -10.45
CA SER A 81 0.52 -16.99 -9.71
C SER A 81 0.28 -15.66 -8.99
N TYR A 82 -0.52 -14.77 -9.58
CA TYR A 82 -0.78 -13.45 -9.02
C TYR A 82 -1.62 -13.48 -7.74
N SER A 83 -1.18 -12.70 -6.75
CA SER A 83 -1.88 -12.43 -5.50
C SER A 83 -2.12 -10.92 -5.35
N CYS A 84 -3.22 -10.52 -4.72
CA CYS A 84 -3.58 -9.10 -4.59
C CYS A 84 -2.42 -8.29 -3.99
N GLY A 85 -2.08 -7.19 -4.67
CA GLY A 85 -1.04 -6.25 -4.24
C GLY A 85 0.40 -6.71 -4.42
N ALA A 86 0.65 -7.97 -4.78
CA ALA A 86 1.97 -8.44 -5.15
C ALA A 86 2.42 -7.81 -6.48
N PRO A 87 3.72 -7.53 -6.67
CA PRO A 87 4.21 -7.03 -7.95
C PRO A 87 4.13 -8.15 -9.00
N ILE A 88 3.85 -7.81 -10.25
CA ILE A 88 3.88 -8.78 -11.37
C ILE A 88 5.33 -9.12 -11.74
N PHE A 89 6.20 -8.11 -11.70
CA PHE A 89 7.58 -8.23 -12.12
C PHE A 89 8.55 -8.13 -10.94
N PRO A 90 9.75 -8.72 -11.05
CA PRO A 90 10.82 -8.49 -10.08
C PRO A 90 11.30 -7.02 -10.12
N ASP A 91 12.07 -6.63 -9.10
CA ASP A 91 12.38 -5.23 -8.85
C ASP A 91 13.25 -4.56 -9.92
N ASP A 92 14.01 -5.37 -10.66
CA ASP A 92 14.96 -5.02 -11.71
C ASP A 92 14.38 -5.14 -13.13
N HIS A 93 13.12 -5.57 -13.25
CA HIS A 93 12.47 -5.69 -14.56
C HIS A 93 12.08 -4.32 -15.12
N TYR A 94 12.38 -4.09 -16.39
CA TYR A 94 12.15 -2.80 -17.04
C TYR A 94 10.64 -2.42 -17.12
N LEU A 95 9.74 -3.41 -17.21
CA LEU A 95 8.28 -3.17 -17.19
C LEU A 95 7.69 -2.84 -15.82
N LYS A 96 8.45 -2.98 -14.72
CA LYS A 96 7.95 -2.76 -13.36
C LYS A 96 7.34 -1.37 -13.15
N GLU A 97 7.92 -0.36 -13.77
CA GLU A 97 7.46 1.04 -13.67
C GLU A 97 6.60 1.46 -14.88
N VAL A 98 6.28 0.52 -15.77
CA VAL A 98 5.42 0.74 -16.95
C VAL A 98 4.03 0.18 -16.69
N VAL A 99 3.97 -1.01 -16.06
CA VAL A 99 2.74 -1.77 -15.86
C VAL A 99 2.37 -1.82 -14.39
N PHE A 100 1.16 -1.38 -14.07
CA PHE A 100 0.67 -1.25 -12.70
C PHE A 100 -0.66 -1.98 -12.51
N VAL A 101 -0.81 -2.70 -11.40
CA VAL A 101 -2.09 -3.34 -11.07
C VAL A 101 -2.87 -2.47 -10.09
N GLN A 102 -4.19 -2.32 -10.30
CA GLN A 102 -5.06 -1.55 -9.41
C GLN A 102 -5.01 -2.05 -7.95
N ARG A 103 -5.06 -1.10 -7.01
CA ARG A 103 -4.92 -1.37 -5.55
C ARG A 103 -5.95 -0.66 -4.66
N GLU A 104 -7.05 -0.17 -5.22
CA GLU A 104 -8.00 0.72 -4.51
C GLU A 104 -8.72 0.08 -3.31
N ASP A 105 -8.91 -1.24 -3.30
CA ASP A 105 -9.58 -1.99 -2.23
C ASP A 105 -8.59 -2.82 -1.39
N LEU A 106 -7.32 -2.42 -1.37
CA LEU A 106 -6.32 -3.11 -0.56
C LEU A 106 -6.29 -2.55 0.87
N VAL A 107 -6.30 -3.47 1.83
CA VAL A 107 -6.24 -3.21 3.26
C VAL A 107 -4.90 -2.60 3.63
N THR A 108 -4.94 -1.61 4.52
CA THR A 108 -3.74 -0.99 5.06
C THR A 108 -2.98 -2.00 5.93
N PRO A 109 -1.68 -2.25 5.67
CA PRO A 109 -0.91 -3.16 6.49
C PRO A 109 -0.83 -2.72 7.96
N PRO A 110 -0.80 -3.66 8.92
CA PRO A 110 -0.71 -3.34 10.35
C PRO A 110 0.61 -2.66 10.71
N GLN A 111 0.58 -1.79 11.73
CA GLN A 111 1.72 -0.98 12.16
C GLN A 111 2.93 -1.82 12.57
N SER A 112 2.70 -2.96 13.22
CA SER A 112 3.74 -3.90 13.64
C SER A 112 4.59 -4.43 12.49
N LEU A 113 3.99 -4.62 11.30
CA LEU A 113 4.73 -5.00 10.11
C LEU A 113 5.53 -3.82 9.56
N LYS A 114 4.97 -2.61 9.57
CA LYS A 114 5.66 -1.39 9.07
C LYS A 114 6.94 -1.09 9.84
N GLU A 115 6.96 -1.39 11.13
CA GLU A 115 8.16 -1.24 11.97
C GLU A 115 9.24 -2.29 11.70
N ARG A 116 8.85 -3.43 11.12
CA ARG A 116 9.74 -4.58 10.90
C ARG A 116 10.24 -4.70 9.47
N PHE A 117 9.49 -4.22 8.48
CA PHE A 117 9.79 -4.42 7.06
C PHE A 117 9.85 -3.10 6.31
N LYS A 118 10.86 -2.96 5.44
CA LYS A 118 11.03 -1.78 4.58
C LYS A 118 9.92 -1.64 3.55
N GLN A 119 9.34 -2.76 3.12
CA GLN A 119 8.28 -2.78 2.13
C GLN A 119 7.25 -3.85 2.47
N ILE A 120 5.99 -3.48 2.39
CA ILE A 120 4.85 -4.37 2.62
C ILE A 120 3.87 -4.15 1.49
N TYR A 121 3.48 -5.24 0.86
CA TYR A 121 2.52 -5.22 -0.22
C TYR A 121 1.14 -5.50 0.38
N PRO A 122 0.21 -4.54 0.28
CA PRO A 122 -1.10 -4.66 0.89
C PRO A 122 -1.93 -5.75 0.22
N LEU A 123 -2.86 -6.36 0.95
CA LEU A 123 -3.77 -7.41 0.46
C LEU A 123 -5.19 -6.88 0.43
N CYS A 124 -6.09 -7.48 -0.38
CA CYS A 124 -7.51 -7.16 -0.26
C CYS A 124 -8.16 -7.93 0.90
N GLU A 125 -9.32 -7.47 1.36
CA GLU A 125 -10.07 -8.11 2.46
C GLU A 125 -10.30 -9.60 2.20
N GLY A 126 -10.70 -9.97 0.99
CA GLY A 126 -10.93 -11.38 0.63
C GLY A 126 -9.67 -12.25 0.70
N CYS A 127 -8.49 -11.71 0.39
CA CYS A 127 -7.23 -12.44 0.60
C CYS A 127 -6.96 -12.62 2.10
N GLN A 128 -7.17 -11.58 2.89
CA GLN A 128 -6.97 -11.64 4.34
C GLN A 128 -7.92 -12.63 5.03
N GLU A 129 -9.20 -12.64 4.64
CA GLU A 129 -10.20 -13.61 5.11
C GLU A 129 -9.83 -15.05 4.74
N ASN A 130 -9.21 -15.25 3.58
CA ASN A 130 -8.66 -16.54 3.15
C ASN A 130 -7.35 -16.92 3.88
N GLY A 131 -6.93 -16.13 4.88
CA GLY A 131 -5.77 -16.43 5.72
C GLY A 131 -4.42 -16.11 5.09
N LYS A 132 -4.38 -15.33 4.00
CA LYS A 132 -3.11 -14.89 3.40
C LYS A 132 -2.41 -13.87 4.31
N GLU A 133 -1.12 -14.08 4.50
CA GLU A 133 -0.23 -13.11 5.13
C GLU A 133 0.23 -12.05 4.13
N PHE A 134 0.45 -10.82 4.61
CA PHE A 134 1.00 -9.73 3.80
C PHE A 134 2.35 -10.15 3.22
N TYR A 135 2.56 -9.86 1.94
CA TYR A 135 3.88 -10.03 1.35
C TYR A 135 4.81 -8.92 1.84
N THR A 136 5.94 -9.30 2.44
CA THR A 136 6.88 -8.38 3.09
C THR A 136 8.27 -8.51 2.51
N LYS A 137 8.99 -7.40 2.40
CA LYS A 137 10.37 -7.36 1.90
C LYS A 137 11.27 -6.46 2.74
N GLY A 138 12.52 -6.89 2.88
CA GLY A 138 13.60 -6.10 3.48
C GLY A 138 13.41 -5.88 4.98
N GLU A 139 13.60 -6.92 5.79
CA GLU A 139 13.56 -6.79 7.25
C GLU A 139 14.50 -5.68 7.75
N ILE A 140 14.00 -4.86 8.66
CA ILE A 140 14.72 -3.77 9.32
C ILE A 140 15.54 -4.40 10.44
N LYS A 141 16.86 -4.47 10.23
CA LYS A 141 17.79 -4.89 11.26
C LYS A 141 17.96 -3.75 12.27
N THR A 142 17.31 -3.86 13.42
CA THR A 142 17.60 -2.97 14.55
C THR A 142 18.91 -3.40 15.20
N ASN A 143 19.88 -2.50 15.25
CA ASN A 143 21.13 -2.75 15.95
C ASN A 143 20.81 -2.68 17.46
N ARG A 144 20.59 -3.82 18.12
CA ARG A 144 20.47 -3.84 19.59
C ARG A 144 21.81 -3.37 20.13
N HIS A 145 21.88 -2.11 20.56
CA HIS A 145 22.95 -1.66 21.43
C HIS A 145 23.00 -2.65 22.60
N SER A 146 24.11 -3.37 22.69
CA SER A 146 24.40 -4.26 23.81
C SER A 146 24.37 -3.41 25.07
N ILE A 147 23.32 -3.56 25.87
CA ILE A 147 23.26 -2.98 27.22
C ILE A 147 24.40 -3.64 27.98
N LYS A 148 25.54 -2.95 28.08
CA LYS A 148 26.64 -3.33 28.95
C LYS A 148 26.10 -3.26 30.37
N ARG A 149 25.75 -4.42 30.93
CA ARG A 149 25.46 -4.57 32.35
C ARG A 149 26.72 -4.15 33.11
N HIS A 150 26.73 -2.95 33.68
CA HIS A 150 27.72 -2.57 34.68
C HIS A 150 27.52 -3.49 35.89
N LYS A 151 28.46 -4.41 36.10
CA LYS A 151 28.62 -5.11 37.38
C LYS A 151 29.01 -4.04 38.40
N HIS A 152 28.11 -3.72 39.32
CA HIS A 152 28.48 -3.06 40.57
C HIS A 152 29.38 -4.02 41.36
N LYS A 153 30.53 -3.51 41.77
CA LYS A 153 31.47 -4.13 42.70
C LYS A 153 31.34 -3.39 44.03
#